data_AF-A0A8T4G1U6-F1
#
_entry.id   AF-A0A8T4G1U6-F1
#
_cell.length_a   1.000
_cell.length_b   1.000
_cell.length_c   1.000
_cell.angle_alpha   90.00
_cell.angle_beta   90.00
_cell.angle_gamma   90.00
#
_symmetry.space_group_name_H-M   'P 1'
#
loop_
_entity.id
_entity.type
_entity.pdbx_description
1 polymer ?
#
loop_
_entity_poly.entity_id
_entity_poly.type
_entity_poly.pdbx_seq_one_letter_code
_entity_poly.pdbx_strand_id
1 'polypeptide(L)' 'MVLSFFRLLFLIPKFLWNLAGIKRTIRRSRRKFKKALVKSGLPKELAKELANEYALPDEIISLRTLAKFSKYSSFKRT' A
#
# COMPACT_ATOMS: atom_id res chain seq x y z
N MET A 1 -3.63 24.86 -24.86
CA MET A 1 -4.07 24.74 -23.45
C MET A 1 -5.02 23.55 -23.21
N VAL A 2 -5.98 23.27 -24.11
CA VAL A 2 -6.98 22.19 -23.95
C VAL A 2 -6.37 20.77 -23.87
N LEU A 3 -5.32 20.46 -24.65
CA LEU A 3 -4.65 19.14 -24.62
C LEU A 3 -4.04 18.77 -23.26
N SER A 4 -3.60 19.77 -22.47
CA SER A 4 -3.03 19.54 -21.15
C SER A 4 -4.07 19.05 -20.15
N PHE A 5 -5.31 19.52 -20.28
CA PHE A 5 -6.41 19.18 -19.39
C PHE A 5 -6.85 17.73 -19.58
N PHE A 6 -6.96 17.29 -20.84
CA PHE A 6 -7.28 15.89 -21.17
C PHE A 6 -6.20 14.92 -20.69
N ARG A 7 -4.91 15.27 -20.81
CA ARG A 7 -3.83 14.42 -20.27
C ARG A 7 -3.97 14.20 -18.76
N LEU A 8 -4.29 15.26 -18.01
CA LEU A 8 -4.56 15.18 -16.56
C LEU A 8 -5.78 14.29 -16.26
N LEU A 9 -6.83 14.39 -17.07
CA LEU A 9 -8.04 13.57 -16.93
C LEU A 9 -7.75 12.07 -17.08
N PHE A 10 -6.82 11.68 -17.96
CA PHE A 10 -6.41 10.27 -18.12
C PHE A 10 -5.43 9.77 -17.05
N LEU A 11 -4.70 10.68 -16.40
CA LEU A 11 -3.77 10.36 -15.31
C LEU A 11 -4.50 9.95 -14.02
N ILE A 12 -5.66 10.55 -13.74
CA ILE A 12 -6.45 10.28 -12.53
C ILE A 12 -6.93 8.80 -12.46
N PRO A 13 -7.59 8.23 -13.48
CA PRO A 13 -7.99 6.82 -13.46
C PRO A 13 -6.80 5.87 -13.31
N LYS A 14 -5.69 6.14 -14.00
CA LYS A 14 -4.46 5.33 -13.90
C LYS A 14 -3.90 5.32 -12.49
N PHE A 15 -3.92 6.48 -11.82
CA PHE A 15 -3.46 6.61 -10.44
C PHE A 15 -4.36 5.84 -9.46
N LEU A 16 -5.69 5.95 -9.60
CA LEU A 16 -6.65 5.19 -8.81
C LEU A 16 -6.51 3.67 -9.01
N TRP A 17 -6.24 3.24 -10.25
CA TRP A 17 -6.02 1.83 -10.57
C TRP A 17 -4.76 1.28 -9.89
N ASN A 18 -3.68 2.07 -9.89
CA ASN A 18 -2.45 1.72 -9.19
C ASN A 18 -2.67 1.60 -7.68
N LEU A 19 -3.40 2.52 -7.06
CA LEU A 19 -3.77 2.44 -5.64
C LEU A 19 -4.58 1.18 -5.32
N ALA A 20 -5.56 0.84 -6.16
CA ALA A 20 -6.33 -0.39 -6.02
C ALA A 20 -5.44 -1.65 -6.13
N GLY A 21 -4.45 -1.63 -7.03
CA GLY A 21 -3.43 -2.67 -7.17
C GLY A 21 -2.55 -2.83 -5.93
N ILE A 22 -2.12 -1.73 -5.33
CA ILE A 22 -1.33 -1.71 -4.08
C ILE A 22 -2.15 -2.33 -2.94
N LYS A 23 -3.42 -1.90 -2.77
CA LYS A 23 -4.33 -2.46 -1.76
C LYS A 23 -4.51 -3.97 -1.93
N ARG A 24 -4.63 -4.44 -3.18
CA ARG A 24 -4.75 -5.88 -3.49
C ARG A 24 -3.46 -6.64 -3.15
N THR A 25 -2.31 -6.04 -3.38
CA THR A 25 -1.00 -6.62 -3.06
C THR A 25 -0.80 -6.75 -1.56
N ILE A 26 -1.18 -5.73 -0.78
CA ILE A 26 -1.10 -5.75 0.69
C ILE A 26 -2.03 -6.81 1.29
N ARG A 27 -3.24 -6.97 0.75
CA ARG A 27 -4.13 -8.07 1.15
C ARG A 27 -3.53 -9.45 0.85
N ARG A 28 -2.84 -9.59 -0.28
CA ARG A 28 -2.15 -10.84 -0.66
C ARG A 28 -0.94 -11.10 0.25
N SER A 29 -0.13 -10.09 0.57
CA SER A 29 1.03 -10.23 1.45
C SER A 29 0.58 -10.62 2.86
N ARG A 30 -0.46 -10.00 3.43
CA ARG A 30 -1.03 -10.40 4.73
C ARG A 30 -1.47 -11.86 4.76
N ARG A 31 -2.15 -12.33 3.71
CA ARG A 31 -2.55 -13.75 3.60
C ARG A 31 -1.35 -14.69 3.53
N LYS A 32 -0.32 -14.32 2.75
CA LYS A 32 0.91 -15.11 2.63
C LYS A 32 1.70 -15.13 3.95
N PHE A 33 1.81 -13.97 4.62
CA PHE A 33 2.47 -13.83 5.91
C PHE A 33 1.82 -14.70 6.98
N LYS A 34 0.50 -14.60 7.16
CA LYS A 34 -0.24 -15.49 8.07
C LYS A 34 0.00 -16.97 7.75
N LYS A 35 -0.07 -17.35 6.46
CA LYS A 35 0.18 -18.74 6.05
C LYS A 35 1.61 -19.19 6.37
N ALA A 36 2.60 -18.32 6.18
CA ALA A 36 4.00 -18.61 6.49
C ALA A 36 4.21 -18.85 7.99
N LEU A 37 3.63 -18.00 8.85
CA LEU A 37 3.70 -18.16 10.30
C LEU A 37 3.05 -19.47 10.78
N VAL A 38 1.88 -19.81 10.25
CA VAL A 38 1.25 -21.10 10.58
C VAL A 38 2.12 -22.27 10.11
N LYS A 39 2.75 -22.16 8.94
CA LYS A 39 3.67 -23.20 8.42
C LYS A 39 4.94 -23.33 9.27
N SER A 40 5.40 -22.25 9.90
CA SER A 40 6.54 -22.28 10.83
C SER A 40 6.17 -22.78 12.23
N GLY A 41 4.94 -23.25 12.44
CA GLY A 41 4.50 -23.85 13.70
C GLY A 41 3.85 -22.88 14.70
N LEU A 42 3.60 -21.62 14.32
CA LEU A 42 2.88 -20.69 15.20
C LEU A 42 1.39 -21.08 15.31
N PRO A 43 0.80 -20.98 16.51
CA PRO A 43 -0.64 -21.07 16.70
C PRO A 43 -1.39 -20.12 15.77
N LYS A 44 -2.51 -20.59 15.22
CA LYS A 44 -3.32 -19.82 14.25
C LYS A 44 -3.78 -18.46 14.81
N GLU A 45 -3.97 -18.36 16.11
CA GLU A 45 -4.37 -17.15 16.82
C GLU A 45 -3.25 -16.12 16.84
N LEU A 46 -2.06 -16.49 17.34
CA LEU A 46 -0.86 -15.64 17.31
C LEU A 46 -0.49 -15.22 15.88
N ALA A 47 -0.55 -16.14 14.92
CA ALA A 47 -0.29 -15.83 13.51
C ALA A 47 -1.30 -14.82 12.93
N LYS A 48 -2.54 -14.77 13.46
CA LYS A 48 -3.57 -13.82 13.03
C LYS A 48 -3.32 -12.44 13.66
N GLU A 49 -2.95 -12.39 14.94
CA GLU A 49 -2.59 -11.15 15.65
C GLU A 49 -1.37 -10.48 15.01
N LEU A 50 -0.28 -11.24 14.81
CA LEU A 50 0.91 -10.75 14.12
C LEU A 50 0.60 -10.27 12.70
N ALA A 51 -0.25 -10.99 11.96
CA ALA A 51 -0.66 -10.56 10.64
C ALA A 51 -1.59 -9.33 10.63
N ASN A 52 -2.22 -9.01 11.76
CA ASN A 52 -2.99 -7.77 11.93
C ASN A 52 -2.08 -6.60 12.29
N GLU A 53 -1.09 -6.80 13.17
CA GLU A 53 -0.10 -5.78 13.51
C GLU A 53 0.82 -5.45 12.32
N TYR A 54 1.25 -6.47 11.59
CA TYR A 54 2.05 -6.27 10.37
C TYR A 54 1.26 -5.63 9.24
N ALA A 55 -0.08 -5.74 9.26
CA ALA A 55 -0.89 -5.05 8.27
C ALA A 55 -0.71 -3.55 8.50
N LEU A 56 0.13 -2.93 7.67
CA LEU A 56 0.25 -1.47 7.57
C LEU A 56 -1.17 -0.90 7.62
N PRO A 57 -1.50 -0.05 8.61
CA PRO A 57 -2.85 0.49 8.72
C PRO A 57 -3.24 1.06 7.36
N ASP A 58 -4.50 0.89 6.96
CA ASP A 58 -5.01 1.44 5.70
C ASP A 58 -4.67 2.96 5.57
N GLU A 59 -4.41 3.62 6.70
CA GLU A 59 -3.84 4.97 6.83
C GLU A 59 -2.47 5.18 6.17
N ILE A 60 -1.57 4.20 6.08
CA ILE A 60 -0.26 4.33 5.41
C ILE A 60 -0.41 4.31 3.87
N ILE A 61 -1.46 3.67 3.37
CA ILE A 61 -1.82 3.68 1.95
C ILE A 61 -2.63 4.94 1.61
N SER A 62 -3.01 5.75 2.62
CA SER A 62 -3.72 6.98 2.36
C SER A 62 -2.88 7.90 1.49
N LEU A 63 -3.54 8.53 0.52
CA LEU A 63 -2.96 9.57 -0.34
C LEU A 63 -2.16 10.63 0.45
N ARG A 64 -2.58 10.90 1.69
CA ARG A 64 -1.95 11.86 2.60
C ARG A 64 -0.59 11.38 3.13
N THR A 65 -0.43 10.12 3.49
CA THR A 65 0.86 9.54 3.91
C THR A 65 1.80 9.34 2.73
N LEU A 66 1.31 8.90 1.58
CA LEU A 66 2.10 8.82 0.34
C LEU A 66 2.59 10.21 -0.12
N ALA A 67 1.75 11.26 -0.03
CA ALA A 67 2.14 12.63 -0.33
C ALA A 67 3.15 13.21 0.69
N LYS A 68 3.08 12.79 1.95
CA LYS A 68 4.11 13.14 2.94
C LYS A 68 5.42 12.41 2.65
N PHE A 69 5.38 11.13 2.28
CA PHE A 69 6.58 10.37 1.89
C PHE A 69 7.28 10.96 0.66
N SER A 70 6.55 11.47 -0.34
CA SER A 70 7.19 12.13 -1.49
C SER A 70 7.88 13.45 -1.10
N LYS A 71 7.33 14.18 -0.11
CA LYS A 71 8.01 15.36 0.46
C LYS A 71 9.32 15.00 1.16
N TYR A 72 9.37 13.86 1.86
CA TYR A 72 10.60 13.42 2.54
C TYR A 72 11.63 12.80 1.57
N SER A 73 11.21 12.13 0.50
CA SER A 73 12.17 11.58 -0.49
C SER A 73 12.84 12.68 -1.34
N SER A 74 12.21 13.85 -1.47
CA SER A 74 12.82 15.03 -2.10
C SER A 74 13.90 15.69 -1.24
N PHE A 75 14.00 15.37 0.06
CA PHE A 75 14.93 16.03 1.00
C PHE A 75 16.30 15.33 1.07
N LYS A 76 16.53 14.26 0.30
CA LYS A 76 17.82 13.54 0.26
C LYS A 76 18.51 13.61 -1.11
N ARG A 77 18.53 14.81 -1.70
CA ARG A 77 19.44 15.18 -2.79
C ARG A 77 20.22 16.44 -2.39
N THR A 78 21.11 16.29 -1.42
CA THR A 78 22.25 17.16 -1.16
C THR A 78 23.23 16.33 -0.35
#